data_AF-A0A4Q6EU81-F1
#
_entry.id   AF-A0A4Q6EU81-F1
#
_cell.length_a   1.000
_cell.length_b   1.000
_cell.length_c   1.000
_cell.angle_alpha   90.00
_cell.angle_beta   90.00
_cell.angle_gamma   90.00
#
_symmetry.space_group_name_H-M   'P 1'
#
loop_
_entity.id
_entity.type
_entity.pdbx_description
1 polymer ?
#
loop_
_entity_poly.entity_id
_entity_poly.type
_entity_poly.pdbx_seq_one_letter_code
_entity_poly.pdbx_strand_id
1 'polypeptide(L)'
;MKTFLLSAALLVSPLIAHAEAKPWFRSAGDYMAHRTERWGVPTDPNTKILTDGTRFDTALGKRISLLTWGDEEFHKAWSFGIDGGMLASLRKESRNGSLVFATHTFDGFFGAYVSYLNNGWLAMFRTAHLSAHLVDNAPEIGDSVSYSQFWNEFVVGKTFPAPEVVSHWEVHLQGSVGLNNTSTPKGRQPRAALGISGAYALNHNGKLSVLVSGDALRAGVEGQKNSYAMFLGLGSLNRPGSTIRPYRVGISHLAGSDYRNQYYQRKQSFTSLEASTEF
;
A
#
# COMPACT_ATOMS: atom_id res chain seq x y z
N MET A 1 -29.62 10.28 7.47
CA MET A 1 -28.18 10.30 7.11
C MET A 1 -27.63 8.90 6.74
N LYS A 2 -28.35 8.08 5.96
CA LYS A 2 -27.90 6.70 5.62
C LYS A 2 -27.78 6.41 4.11
N THR A 3 -28.03 7.39 3.25
CA THR A 3 -28.16 7.18 1.79
C THR A 3 -27.14 7.95 0.94
N PHE A 4 -26.25 8.75 1.54
CA PHE A 4 -25.30 9.58 0.78
C PHE A 4 -23.90 8.95 0.58
N LEU A 5 -23.58 7.89 1.32
CA LEU A 5 -22.24 7.28 1.34
C LEU A 5 -22.04 6.17 0.30
N LEU A 6 -23.12 5.57 -0.22
CA LEU A 6 -23.02 4.54 -1.26
C LEU A 6 -22.83 5.14 -2.67
N SER A 7 -23.25 6.39 -2.86
CA SER A 7 -23.24 7.07 -4.17
C SER A 7 -21.85 7.57 -4.58
N ALA A 8 -20.97 7.88 -3.61
CA ALA A 8 -19.62 8.35 -3.89
C ALA A 8 -18.69 7.22 -4.39
N ALA A 9 -18.91 5.97 -3.97
CA ALA A 9 -18.15 4.81 -4.43
C ALA A 9 -18.49 4.39 -5.87
N LEU A 10 -19.68 4.76 -6.37
CA LEU A 10 -20.14 4.47 -7.74
C LEU A 10 -19.84 5.60 -8.73
N LEU A 11 -19.52 6.81 -8.26
CA LEU A 11 -19.21 7.96 -9.12
C LEU A 11 -17.73 8.06 -9.52
N VAL A 12 -16.88 7.15 -9.00
CA VAL A 12 -15.48 7.04 -9.41
C VAL A 12 -15.33 5.87 -10.39
N SER A 13 -15.90 6.04 -11.57
CA SER A 13 -15.64 5.22 -12.76
C SER A 13 -15.92 6.08 -14.00
N PRO A 14 -15.10 6.00 -15.06
CA PRO A 14 -13.69 6.33 -15.16
C PRO A 14 -13.54 7.70 -15.86
N LEU A 15 -13.22 8.75 -15.12
CA LEU A 15 -12.83 10.06 -15.71
C LEU A 15 -11.33 10.12 -16.06
N ILE A 16 -10.67 8.97 -16.15
CA ILE A 16 -9.27 8.87 -16.57
C ILE A 16 -9.25 8.79 -18.10
N ALA A 17 -9.19 9.99 -18.68
CA ALA A 17 -8.52 10.40 -19.90
C ALA A 17 -8.24 9.33 -20.98
N HIS A 18 -8.69 9.65 -22.20
CA HIS A 18 -8.21 9.09 -23.47
C HIS A 18 -6.71 9.43 -23.71
N ALA A 19 -5.81 8.93 -22.87
CA ALA A 19 -4.41 8.77 -23.23
C ALA A 19 -4.28 7.42 -23.94
N GLU A 20 -3.41 7.31 -24.97
CA GLU A 20 -3.08 6.05 -25.63
C GLU A 20 -3.04 4.90 -24.63
N ALA A 21 -3.82 3.85 -24.87
CA ALA A 21 -3.97 2.72 -23.98
C ALA A 21 -2.67 1.90 -23.92
N LYS A 22 -1.65 2.42 -23.23
CA LYS A 22 -0.44 1.67 -22.91
C LYS A 22 -0.85 0.47 -22.05
N PRO A 23 -0.33 -0.73 -22.33
CA PRO A 23 -0.54 -1.88 -21.47
C PRO A 23 -0.19 -1.50 -20.02
N TRP A 24 -1.08 -1.81 -19.08
CA TRP A 24 -0.77 -1.62 -17.65
C TRP A 24 -0.07 -2.84 -17.06
N PHE A 25 0.21 -3.83 -17.90
CA PHE A 25 0.94 -5.05 -17.55
C PHE A 25 2.19 -4.72 -16.74
N ARG A 26 2.33 -5.46 -15.64
CA ARG A 26 3.57 -5.51 -14.87
C ARG A 26 4.11 -6.92 -14.96
N SER A 27 5.40 -7.06 -15.23
CA SER A 27 6.08 -8.35 -15.15
C SER A 27 5.80 -9.01 -13.79
N ALA A 28 5.86 -10.34 -13.68
CA ALA A 28 5.69 -11.02 -12.39
C ALA A 28 6.52 -10.38 -11.26
N GLY A 29 7.73 -9.94 -11.62
CA GLY A 29 8.62 -9.20 -10.76
C GLY A 29 8.12 -7.87 -10.27
N ASP A 30 7.85 -6.96 -11.21
CA ASP A 30 7.36 -5.62 -10.90
C ASP A 30 5.99 -5.68 -10.24
N TYR A 31 5.14 -6.63 -10.64
CA TYR A 31 3.83 -6.84 -10.07
C TYR A 31 3.94 -7.28 -8.61
N MET A 32 4.80 -8.26 -8.30
CA MET A 32 5.02 -8.72 -6.93
C MET A 32 5.74 -7.70 -6.07
N ALA A 33 6.72 -6.99 -6.61
CA ALA A 33 7.38 -5.87 -5.95
C ALA A 33 6.37 -4.77 -5.62
N HIS A 34 5.56 -4.35 -6.59
CA HIS A 34 4.47 -3.40 -6.38
C HIS A 34 3.44 -3.88 -5.35
N ARG A 35 3.24 -5.19 -5.20
CA ARG A 35 2.38 -5.75 -4.15
C ARG A 35 3.00 -5.70 -2.75
N THR A 36 4.33 -5.74 -2.62
CA THR A 36 5.02 -5.52 -1.31
C THR A 36 4.75 -4.15 -0.71
N GLU A 37 4.21 -3.24 -1.52
CA GLU A 37 3.89 -1.87 -1.15
C GLU A 37 2.47 -1.78 -0.57
N ARG A 38 1.63 -2.78 -0.88
CA ARG A 38 0.18 -2.79 -0.78
C ARG A 38 -0.41 -3.20 0.55
N TRP A 39 0.24 -2.77 1.59
CA TRP A 39 -0.30 -2.90 2.92
C TRP A 39 -1.21 -1.71 3.14
N GLY A 40 -2.47 -1.93 3.53
CA GLY A 40 -3.56 -0.94 3.77
C GLY A 40 -3.21 0.12 4.82
N VAL A 41 -2.16 0.86 4.51
CA VAL A 41 -1.27 1.59 5.39
C VAL A 41 -1.01 2.91 4.68
N PRO A 42 -1.15 4.06 5.34
CA PRO A 42 -1.03 5.36 4.71
C PRO A 42 0.34 5.64 4.06
N THR A 43 1.35 4.79 4.27
CA THR A 43 2.71 4.91 3.72
C THR A 43 3.05 4.08 2.50
N ASP A 44 2.07 3.41 1.93
CA ASP A 44 2.25 2.73 0.66
C ASP A 44 2.75 3.73 -0.39
N PRO A 45 3.84 3.45 -1.14
CA PRO A 45 4.26 4.29 -2.26
C PRO A 45 3.21 4.38 -3.38
N ASN A 46 2.11 3.63 -3.31
CA ASN A 46 0.98 3.82 -4.21
C ASN A 46 0.13 5.03 -3.83
N THR A 47 -0.31 5.76 -4.87
CA THR A 47 -1.29 6.84 -4.71
C THR A 47 -2.61 6.28 -4.20
N LYS A 48 -3.00 6.65 -2.98
CA LYS A 48 -4.31 6.33 -2.41
C LYS A 48 -4.84 7.46 -1.56
N ILE A 49 -6.17 7.47 -1.45
CA ILE A 49 -6.92 8.37 -0.59
C ILE A 49 -7.57 7.50 0.49
N LEU A 50 -7.29 7.83 1.75
CA LEU A 50 -7.92 7.21 2.91
C LEU A 50 -8.76 8.26 3.62
N THR A 51 -9.98 7.91 4.00
CA THR A 51 -10.82 8.83 4.77
C THR A 51 -11.76 8.12 5.74
N ASP A 52 -11.99 8.77 6.88
CA ASP A 52 -13.07 8.46 7.83
C ASP A 52 -14.17 9.56 7.84
N GLY A 53 -14.11 10.51 6.90
CA GLY A 53 -14.99 11.68 6.80
C GLY A 53 -14.61 12.86 7.69
N THR A 54 -13.67 12.68 8.62
CA THR A 54 -13.07 13.74 9.46
C THR A 54 -11.59 13.95 9.16
N ARG A 55 -10.98 13.00 8.47
CA ARG A 55 -9.57 12.97 8.11
C ARG A 55 -9.43 12.52 6.66
N PHE A 56 -8.45 13.10 5.96
CA PHE A 56 -8.04 12.71 4.62
C PHE A 56 -6.55 12.46 4.62
N ASP A 57 -6.14 11.25 4.27
CA ASP A 57 -4.73 10.92 4.10
C ASP A 57 -4.44 10.65 2.61
N THR A 58 -3.38 11.28 2.12
CA THR A 58 -2.85 11.07 0.78
C THR A 58 -1.45 10.49 0.90
N ALA A 59 -1.25 9.32 0.31
CA ALA A 59 0.05 8.68 0.19
C ALA A 59 0.60 8.91 -1.22
N LEU A 60 1.90 9.18 -1.36
CA LEU A 60 2.60 9.27 -2.64
C LEU A 60 3.97 8.59 -2.49
N GLY A 61 4.38 7.76 -3.43
CA GLY A 61 5.74 7.25 -3.44
C GLY A 61 6.11 6.55 -4.74
N LYS A 62 7.31 5.97 -4.73
CA LYS A 62 7.85 5.25 -5.87
C LYS A 62 8.97 4.31 -5.45
N ARG A 63 9.00 3.15 -6.08
CA ARG A 63 10.16 2.27 -6.15
C ARG A 63 10.89 2.46 -7.47
N ILE A 64 12.21 2.59 -7.42
CA ILE A 64 13.05 2.76 -8.60
C ILE A 64 14.08 1.62 -8.60
N SER A 65 14.01 0.74 -9.61
CA SER A 65 15.09 -0.22 -9.89
C SER A 65 16.27 0.55 -10.47
N LEU A 66 17.43 0.44 -9.83
CA LEU A 66 18.67 1.06 -10.29
C LEU A 66 19.49 0.08 -11.13
N LEU A 67 19.40 -1.21 -10.81
CA LEU A 67 20.07 -2.28 -11.52
C LEU A 67 19.19 -3.52 -11.53
N THR A 68 19.00 -4.10 -12.71
CA THR A 68 18.35 -5.40 -12.88
C THR A 68 19.29 -6.30 -13.69
N TRP A 69 19.54 -7.53 -13.23
CA TRP A 69 20.40 -8.48 -13.92
C TRP A 69 19.91 -9.92 -13.73
N GLY A 70 20.11 -10.77 -14.73
CA GLY A 70 19.60 -12.16 -14.73
C GLY A 70 19.37 -12.68 -16.15
N ASP A 71 18.84 -13.89 -16.25
CA ASP A 71 18.47 -14.47 -17.54
C ASP A 71 17.35 -13.63 -18.18
N GLU A 72 17.54 -13.31 -19.45
CA GLU A 72 16.63 -12.49 -20.24
C GLU A 72 15.21 -13.09 -20.21
N GLU A 73 14.21 -12.22 -20.12
CA GLU A 73 12.75 -12.52 -20.13
C GLU A 73 12.07 -12.83 -18.78
N PHE A 74 12.20 -11.92 -17.80
CA PHE A 74 11.19 -11.69 -16.72
C PHE A 74 10.93 -12.83 -15.71
N HIS A 75 11.48 -14.02 -15.93
CA HIS A 75 11.24 -15.19 -15.09
C HIS A 75 12.27 -15.34 -13.97
N LYS A 76 13.52 -14.89 -14.17
CA LYS A 76 14.59 -15.04 -13.19
C LYS A 76 15.52 -13.83 -13.18
N ALA A 77 15.33 -12.93 -12.24
CA ALA A 77 16.09 -11.70 -12.18
C ALA A 77 16.40 -11.28 -10.75
N TRP A 78 17.57 -10.68 -10.58
CA TRP A 78 17.91 -9.87 -9.44
C TRP A 78 17.61 -8.41 -9.74
N SER A 79 17.14 -7.68 -8.75
CA SER A 79 16.98 -6.23 -8.82
C SER A 79 17.50 -5.58 -7.56
N PHE A 80 18.22 -4.47 -7.73
CA PHE A 80 18.63 -3.58 -6.66
C PHE A 80 18.07 -2.19 -6.94
N GLY A 81 17.58 -1.53 -5.90
CA GLY A 81 17.02 -0.21 -6.07
C GLY A 81 16.70 0.51 -4.78
N ILE A 82 15.96 1.60 -4.93
CA ILE A 82 15.54 2.48 -3.85
C ILE A 82 14.03 2.61 -3.79
N ASP A 83 13.53 2.77 -2.57
CA ASP A 83 12.13 3.09 -2.29
C ASP A 83 12.08 4.49 -1.68
N GLY A 84 11.07 5.28 -2.05
CA GLY A 84 10.81 6.56 -1.39
C GLY A 84 9.34 6.92 -1.44
N GLY A 85 8.90 7.74 -0.49
CA GLY A 85 7.55 8.27 -0.51
C GLY A 85 7.24 9.13 0.69
N MET A 86 6.02 9.64 0.68
CA MET A 86 5.49 10.61 1.62
C MET A 86 4.03 10.33 1.92
N LEU A 87 3.62 10.72 3.11
CA LEU A 87 2.24 10.85 3.54
C LEU A 87 1.97 12.33 3.84
N ALA A 88 0.87 12.84 3.30
CA ALA A 88 0.27 14.08 3.79
C ALA A 88 -1.12 13.77 4.38
N SER A 89 -1.37 14.24 5.60
CA SER A 89 -2.67 14.12 6.26
C SER A 89 -3.33 15.47 6.46
N LEU A 90 -4.62 15.56 6.16
CA LEU A 90 -5.49 16.67 6.48
C LEU A 90 -6.53 16.24 7.51
N ARG A 91 -6.78 17.09 8.50
CA ARG A 91 -7.83 16.88 9.50
C ARG A 91 -8.87 18.00 9.41
N LYS A 92 -10.13 17.60 9.51
CA LYS A 92 -11.28 18.50 9.61
C LYS A 92 -11.26 19.18 10.98
N GLU A 93 -11.25 20.49 10.96
CA GLU A 93 -11.27 21.33 12.15
C GLU A 93 -12.32 22.43 12.03
N SER A 94 -12.81 22.89 13.17
CA SER A 94 -13.64 24.10 13.25
C SER A 94 -12.77 25.23 13.76
N ARG A 95 -12.57 26.25 12.92
CA ARG A 95 -11.82 27.45 13.28
C ARG A 95 -12.71 28.66 13.05
N ASN A 96 -13.02 29.38 14.13
CA ASN A 96 -13.86 30.58 14.11
C ASN A 96 -15.21 30.38 13.39
N GLY A 97 -15.89 29.25 13.63
CA GLY A 97 -17.19 28.94 13.00
C GLY A 97 -17.11 28.51 11.53
N SER A 98 -15.93 28.51 10.92
CA SER A 98 -15.69 27.94 9.59
C SER A 98 -15.09 26.54 9.68
N LEU A 99 -15.46 25.70 8.72
CA LEU A 99 -14.92 24.37 8.56
C LEU A 99 -13.65 24.45 7.71
N VAL A 100 -12.52 24.04 8.27
CA VAL A 100 -11.23 24.05 7.58
C VAL A 100 -10.59 22.67 7.62
N PHE A 101 -9.77 22.36 6.61
CA PHE A 101 -8.92 21.18 6.60
C PHE A 101 -7.48 21.62 6.84
N ALA A 102 -6.94 21.33 8.03
CA ALA A 102 -5.59 21.68 8.41
C ALA A 102 -4.64 20.50 8.19
N THR A 103 -3.41 20.78 7.78
CA THR A 103 -2.36 19.76 7.67
C THR A 103 -2.03 19.21 9.05
N HIS A 104 -2.17 17.91 9.22
CA HIS A 104 -2.02 17.22 10.48
C HIS A 104 -0.67 16.50 10.60
N THR A 105 -0.16 15.92 9.51
CA THR A 105 1.17 15.29 9.49
C THR A 105 1.75 15.27 8.08
N PHE A 106 3.09 15.35 7.98
CA PHE A 106 3.84 15.18 6.75
C PHE A 106 5.03 14.24 7.00
N ASP A 107 4.91 13.00 6.57
CA ASP A 107 5.83 11.94 6.95
C ASP A 107 6.50 11.37 5.71
N GLY A 108 7.84 11.32 5.69
CA GLY A 108 8.62 10.84 4.57
C GLY A 108 9.36 9.55 4.89
N PHE A 109 9.51 8.66 3.91
CA PHE A 109 10.37 7.49 4.02
C PHE A 109 11.30 7.36 2.82
N PHE A 110 12.45 6.74 3.04
CA PHE A 110 13.36 6.32 1.98
C PHE A 110 14.04 5.01 2.37
N GLY A 111 14.46 4.22 1.38
CA GLY A 111 15.13 2.96 1.65
C GLY A 111 15.78 2.37 0.42
N ALA A 112 16.45 1.23 0.62
CA ALA A 112 17.04 0.44 -0.43
C ALA A 112 16.54 -0.99 -0.34
N TYR A 113 16.46 -1.66 -1.48
CA TYR A 113 16.08 -3.06 -1.55
C TYR A 113 17.00 -3.84 -2.48
N VAL A 114 17.08 -5.14 -2.20
CA VAL A 114 17.53 -6.15 -3.13
C VAL A 114 16.46 -7.21 -3.23
N SER A 115 16.10 -7.60 -4.44
CA SER A 115 15.11 -8.63 -4.70
C SER A 115 15.63 -9.67 -5.68
N TYR A 116 15.09 -10.87 -5.54
CA TYR A 116 15.26 -11.97 -6.44
C TYR A 116 13.91 -12.53 -6.85
N LEU A 117 13.77 -12.77 -8.13
CA LEU A 117 12.56 -13.25 -8.78
C LEU A 117 12.83 -14.59 -9.41
N ASN A 118 11.86 -15.51 -9.29
CA ASN A 118 11.95 -16.81 -9.94
C ASN A 118 10.54 -17.37 -10.22
N ASN A 119 10.10 -17.39 -11.47
CA ASN A 119 8.85 -18.03 -11.90
C ASN A 119 7.63 -17.65 -11.02
N GLY A 120 7.44 -16.35 -10.86
CA GLY A 120 6.38 -15.76 -10.03
C GLY A 120 6.67 -15.74 -8.52
N TRP A 121 7.78 -16.31 -8.05
CA TRP A 121 8.29 -16.08 -6.71
C TRP A 121 9.00 -14.73 -6.61
N LEU A 122 8.86 -14.10 -5.44
CA LEU A 122 9.62 -12.95 -5.00
C LEU A 122 10.26 -13.29 -3.65
N ALA A 123 11.55 -12.99 -3.52
CA ALA A 123 12.25 -12.81 -2.26
C ALA A 123 12.88 -11.42 -2.27
N MET A 124 12.66 -10.61 -1.24
CA MET A 124 13.18 -9.25 -1.17
C MET A 124 13.69 -8.97 0.24
N PHE A 125 14.89 -8.40 0.32
CA PHE A 125 15.38 -7.76 1.52
C PHE A 125 15.31 -6.24 1.34
N ARG A 126 14.83 -5.55 2.36
CA ARG A 126 14.68 -4.09 2.38
C ARG A 126 15.21 -3.52 3.68
N THR A 127 15.96 -2.44 3.56
CA THR A 127 16.31 -1.53 4.66
C THR A 127 15.74 -0.17 4.36
N ALA A 128 15.11 0.46 5.34
CA ALA A 128 14.51 1.76 5.13
C ALA A 128 14.47 2.59 6.41
N HIS A 129 14.34 3.89 6.20
CA HIS A 129 14.23 4.93 7.19
C HIS A 129 12.92 5.68 7.00
N LEU A 130 12.21 5.91 8.11
CA LEU A 130 11.03 6.73 8.17
C LEU A 130 11.37 7.95 9.03
N SER A 131 11.09 9.12 8.49
CA SER A 131 11.06 10.38 9.23
C SER A 131 9.62 10.85 9.31
N ALA A 132 9.02 10.79 10.49
CA ALA A 132 7.71 11.34 10.74
C ALA A 132 7.86 12.74 11.35
N HIS A 133 7.27 13.73 10.68
CA HIS A 133 7.23 15.12 11.15
C HIS A 133 5.76 15.54 11.24
N LEU A 134 5.30 15.76 12.47
CA LEU A 134 4.10 16.56 12.66
C LEU A 134 4.39 17.95 12.10
N VAL A 135 3.52 18.45 11.23
CA VAL A 135 3.65 19.82 10.72
C VAL A 135 3.43 20.76 11.90
N ASP A 136 4.35 21.71 12.09
CA ASP A 136 4.21 22.79 13.06
C ASP A 136 2.80 23.38 12.95
N ASN A 137 2.05 23.38 14.07
CA ASN A 137 0.63 23.76 14.23
C ASN A 137 -0.42 22.63 14.27
N ALA A 138 -0.07 21.36 14.43
CA ALA A 138 -1.07 20.34 14.80
C ALA A 138 -1.68 20.67 16.19
N PRO A 139 -2.98 20.99 16.30
CA PRO A 139 -3.54 21.67 17.47
C PRO A 139 -3.67 20.83 18.75
N GLU A 140 -3.35 19.53 18.70
CA GLU A 140 -3.57 18.60 19.82
C GLU A 140 -2.27 18.01 20.40
N ILE A 141 -1.08 18.40 19.93
CA ILE A 141 0.17 17.81 20.38
C ILE A 141 1.16 18.94 20.73
N GLY A 142 1.26 19.22 22.04
CA GLY A 142 2.09 20.32 22.59
C GLY A 142 3.60 20.10 22.50
N ASP A 143 4.05 18.90 22.12
CA ASP A 143 5.45 18.58 21.89
C ASP A 143 5.62 17.99 20.49
N SER A 144 6.57 18.50 19.70
CA SER A 144 6.90 17.94 18.39
C SER A 144 7.32 16.47 18.54
N VAL A 145 6.47 15.54 18.09
CA VAL A 145 6.85 14.12 18.02
C VAL A 145 7.77 13.96 16.82
N SER A 146 9.06 14.21 17.04
CA SER A 146 10.12 13.87 16.09
C SER A 146 10.36 12.36 16.18
N TYR A 147 9.74 11.59 15.29
CA TYR A 147 9.90 10.13 15.27
C TYR A 147 10.70 9.70 14.05
N SER A 148 11.82 9.03 14.30
CA SER A 148 12.78 8.58 13.30
C SER A 148 13.06 7.10 13.51
N GLN A 149 12.74 6.28 12.51
CA GLN A 149 12.81 4.82 12.62
C GLN A 149 13.56 4.20 11.45
N PHE A 150 14.52 3.35 11.77
CA PHE A 150 15.12 2.41 10.84
C PHE A 150 14.47 1.04 10.99
N TRP A 151 14.16 0.39 9.88
CA TRP A 151 13.71 -0.99 9.88
C TRP A 151 14.37 -1.81 8.78
N ASN A 152 14.53 -3.10 9.07
CA ASN A 152 14.90 -4.12 8.11
C ASN A 152 13.75 -5.07 7.91
N GLU A 153 13.57 -5.56 6.70
CA GLU A 153 12.45 -6.40 6.34
C GLU A 153 12.84 -7.42 5.29
N PHE A 154 12.31 -8.63 5.45
CA PHE A 154 12.33 -9.66 4.43
C PHE A 154 10.90 -9.91 3.95
N VAL A 155 10.70 -9.88 2.64
CA VAL A 155 9.41 -10.06 1.98
C VAL A 155 9.48 -11.27 1.07
N VAL A 156 8.47 -12.12 1.12
CA VAL A 156 8.30 -13.27 0.24
C VAL A 156 6.93 -13.20 -0.39
N GLY A 157 6.82 -13.56 -1.66
CA GLY A 157 5.52 -13.77 -2.25
C GLY A 157 5.54 -14.70 -3.45
N LYS A 158 4.34 -15.12 -3.87
CA LYS A 158 4.13 -15.98 -5.02
C LYS A 158 2.82 -15.66 -5.73
N THR A 159 2.87 -15.64 -7.06
CA THR A 159 1.71 -15.54 -7.97
C THR A 159 1.41 -16.90 -8.62
N PHE A 160 0.14 -17.29 -8.68
CA PHE A 160 -0.37 -18.55 -9.25
C PHE A 160 -1.56 -18.31 -10.19
N PRO A 161 -1.47 -18.70 -11.48
CA PRO A 161 -0.24 -18.99 -12.19
C PRO A 161 0.57 -17.71 -12.41
N ALA A 162 1.77 -17.77 -12.98
CA ALA A 162 2.51 -16.56 -13.31
C ALA A 162 1.69 -15.66 -14.26
N PRO A 163 1.83 -14.32 -14.22
CA PRO A 163 1.05 -13.38 -15.04
C PRO A 163 1.10 -13.65 -16.55
N GLU A 164 2.16 -14.31 -17.01
CA GLU A 164 2.37 -14.66 -18.42
C GLU A 164 1.54 -15.88 -18.86
N VAL A 165 1.05 -16.69 -17.90
CA VAL A 165 0.26 -17.90 -18.18
C VAL A 165 -1.22 -17.54 -18.36
N VAL A 166 -1.79 -17.96 -19.49
CA VAL A 166 -3.21 -17.78 -19.78
C VAL A 166 -4.04 -18.63 -18.81
N SER A 167 -4.82 -17.96 -17.96
CA SER A 167 -5.67 -18.58 -16.95
C SER A 167 -6.82 -17.64 -16.60
N HIS A 168 -7.98 -18.23 -16.28
CA HIS A 168 -9.14 -17.51 -15.74
C HIS A 168 -8.93 -17.09 -14.29
N TRP A 169 -7.94 -17.65 -13.60
CA TRP A 169 -7.64 -17.36 -12.21
C TRP A 169 -6.26 -16.71 -12.08
N GLU A 170 -6.15 -15.81 -11.11
CA GLU A 170 -4.89 -15.25 -10.65
C GLU A 170 -4.95 -15.15 -9.13
N VAL A 171 -4.08 -15.87 -8.44
CA VAL A 171 -3.99 -15.90 -6.98
C VAL A 171 -2.61 -15.44 -6.58
N HIS A 172 -2.50 -14.61 -5.55
CA HIS A 172 -1.20 -14.30 -5.00
C HIS A 172 -1.20 -14.28 -3.49
N LEU A 173 -0.06 -14.72 -2.98
CA LEU A 173 0.27 -14.78 -1.57
C LEU A 173 1.51 -13.94 -1.35
N GLN A 174 1.52 -13.19 -0.26
CA GLN A 174 2.67 -12.43 0.15
C GLN A 174 2.73 -12.33 1.65
N GLY A 175 3.93 -12.37 2.21
CA GLY A 175 4.15 -12.03 3.60
C GLY A 175 5.49 -11.36 3.79
N SER A 176 5.63 -10.68 4.91
CA SER A 176 6.90 -10.10 5.33
C SER A 176 7.10 -10.25 6.82
N VAL A 177 8.37 -10.27 7.21
CA VAL A 177 8.82 -10.19 8.59
C VAL A 177 9.93 -9.16 8.68
N GLY A 178 9.92 -8.36 9.73
CA GLY A 178 10.90 -7.30 9.89
C GLY A 178 11.19 -6.97 11.34
N LEU A 179 12.20 -6.13 11.52
CA LEU A 179 12.63 -5.63 12.81
C LEU A 179 12.83 -4.13 12.74
N ASN A 180 12.19 -3.45 13.67
CA ASN A 180 12.35 -2.02 13.91
C ASN A 180 13.56 -1.80 14.84
N ASN A 181 14.63 -1.16 14.36
CA ASN A 181 15.88 -1.02 15.11
C ASN A 181 15.86 0.19 16.06
N THR A 182 15.22 1.28 15.65
CA THR A 182 15.03 2.49 16.46
C THR A 182 13.55 2.81 16.56
N SER A 183 12.95 2.54 17.72
CA SER A 183 11.73 3.18 18.18
C SER A 183 11.95 3.53 19.63
N THR A 184 11.90 4.81 19.99
CA THR A 184 11.56 5.14 21.37
C THR A 184 10.23 4.44 21.69
N PRO A 185 10.03 3.82 22.87
CA PRO A 185 10.92 3.75 24.02
C PRO A 185 11.75 2.44 24.08
N LYS A 186 11.65 1.52 23.10
CA LYS A 186 12.39 0.25 23.07
C LYS A 186 12.83 -0.13 21.66
N GLY A 187 14.13 -0.35 21.47
CA GLY A 187 14.67 -0.91 20.23
C GLY A 187 14.26 -2.38 20.02
N ARG A 188 14.14 -2.79 18.75
CA ARG A 188 13.87 -4.16 18.28
C ARG A 188 12.47 -4.67 18.55
N GLN A 189 11.52 -4.14 17.80
CA GLN A 189 10.14 -4.63 17.81
C GLN A 189 9.83 -5.40 16.51
N PRO A 190 9.40 -6.67 16.59
CA PRO A 190 9.13 -7.48 15.42
C PRO A 190 7.81 -7.08 14.76
N ARG A 191 7.86 -6.94 13.45
CA ARG A 191 6.71 -6.66 12.59
C ARG A 191 6.51 -7.81 11.61
N ALA A 192 5.27 -7.99 11.19
CA ALA A 192 4.92 -8.97 10.18
C ALA A 192 3.70 -8.51 9.40
N ALA A 193 3.64 -8.88 8.12
CA ALA A 193 2.46 -8.72 7.30
C ALA A 193 2.17 -10.02 6.55
N LEU A 194 0.90 -10.25 6.26
CA LEU A 194 0.42 -11.32 5.41
C LEU A 194 -0.71 -10.78 4.53
N GLY A 195 -0.65 -11.04 3.24
CA GLY A 195 -1.62 -10.63 2.25
C GLY A 195 -1.96 -11.76 1.29
N ILE A 196 -3.23 -11.86 0.95
CA ILE A 196 -3.76 -12.75 -0.08
C ILE A 196 -4.65 -11.97 -1.03
N SER A 197 -4.57 -12.28 -2.32
CA SER A 197 -5.62 -11.86 -3.25
C SER A 197 -5.92 -12.94 -4.27
N GLY A 198 -7.12 -12.84 -4.82
CA GLY A 198 -7.56 -13.62 -5.96
C GLY A 198 -8.26 -12.72 -6.96
N ALA A 199 -8.11 -13.03 -8.24
CA ALA A 199 -8.94 -12.49 -9.29
C ALA A 199 -9.46 -13.62 -10.18
N TYR A 200 -10.70 -13.46 -10.65
CA TYR A 200 -11.35 -14.38 -11.57
C TYR A 200 -11.86 -13.63 -12.79
N ALA A 201 -11.42 -14.06 -13.97
CA ALA A 201 -11.86 -13.52 -15.25
C ALA A 201 -13.28 -13.99 -15.57
N LEU A 202 -14.20 -13.02 -15.70
CA LEU A 202 -15.58 -13.23 -16.14
C LEU A 202 -15.69 -13.47 -17.64
N ASN A 203 -14.64 -13.17 -18.41
CA ASN A 203 -14.57 -13.43 -19.84
C ASN A 203 -13.27 -14.14 -20.24
N HIS A 204 -13.28 -14.84 -21.38
CA HIS A 204 -12.13 -15.61 -21.88
C HIS A 204 -10.87 -14.77 -22.11
N ASN A 205 -11.02 -13.45 -22.30
CA ASN A 205 -9.91 -12.57 -22.62
C ASN A 205 -9.29 -11.90 -21.38
N GLY A 206 -9.79 -12.19 -20.17
CA GLY A 206 -9.29 -11.60 -18.92
C GLY A 206 -9.50 -10.09 -18.78
N LYS A 207 -10.23 -9.45 -19.72
CA LYS A 207 -10.47 -8.00 -19.76
C LYS A 207 -11.46 -7.53 -18.69
N LEU A 208 -12.31 -8.43 -18.21
CA LEU A 208 -13.22 -8.18 -17.11
C LEU A 208 -13.06 -9.30 -16.08
N SER A 209 -12.74 -8.92 -14.85
CA SER A 209 -12.45 -9.81 -13.74
C SER A 209 -13.01 -9.23 -12.46
N VAL A 210 -13.41 -10.11 -11.54
CA VAL A 210 -13.69 -9.77 -10.14
C VAL A 210 -12.43 -9.99 -9.34
N LEU A 211 -12.13 -9.06 -8.44
CA LEU A 211 -10.88 -9.04 -7.67
C LEU A 211 -11.21 -8.96 -6.18
N VAL A 212 -10.57 -9.78 -5.36
CA VAL A 212 -10.69 -9.75 -3.90
C VAL A 212 -9.31 -9.81 -3.26
N SER A 213 -9.09 -9.03 -2.21
CA SER A 213 -7.87 -9.12 -1.42
C SER A 213 -8.11 -8.90 0.07
N GLY A 214 -7.23 -9.48 0.89
CA GLY A 214 -7.24 -9.33 2.33
C GLY A 214 -5.82 -9.30 2.89
N ASP A 215 -5.58 -8.36 3.80
CA ASP A 215 -4.27 -8.13 4.41
C ASP A 215 -4.39 -8.09 5.93
N ALA A 216 -3.40 -8.65 6.62
CA ALA A 216 -3.26 -8.63 8.08
C ALA A 216 -1.85 -8.15 8.44
N LEU A 217 -1.77 -7.26 9.43
CA LEU A 217 -0.55 -6.53 9.74
C LEU A 217 -0.31 -6.44 11.24
N ARG A 218 0.95 -6.63 11.63
CA ARG A 218 1.47 -6.37 12.98
C ARG A 218 2.54 -5.29 12.87
N ALA A 219 2.25 -4.08 13.35
CA ALA A 219 3.09 -2.87 13.21
C ALA A 219 4.46 -2.95 13.94
N GLY A 220 4.61 -3.93 14.84
CA GLY A 220 5.84 -4.10 15.61
C GLY A 220 6.13 -2.87 16.47
N VAL A 221 5.13 -2.44 17.24
CA VAL A 221 5.26 -1.44 18.31
C VAL A 221 4.54 -1.92 19.55
N GLU A 222 5.16 -1.75 20.71
CA GLU A 222 4.59 -2.15 22.01
C GLU A 222 3.26 -1.44 22.28
N GLY A 223 2.26 -2.20 22.77
CA GLY A 223 0.93 -1.68 23.09
C GLY A 223 -0.01 -1.51 21.90
N GLN A 224 0.41 -1.87 20.68
CA GLN A 224 -0.42 -1.76 19.48
C GLN A 224 -1.08 -3.06 19.07
N LYS A 225 -2.22 -2.92 18.38
CA LYS A 225 -3.03 -4.04 17.89
C LYS A 225 -2.73 -4.31 16.42
N ASN A 226 -3.21 -5.44 15.93
CA ASN A 226 -3.08 -5.79 14.53
C ASN A 226 -4.06 -4.97 13.67
N SER A 227 -3.63 -4.58 12.48
CA SER A 227 -4.45 -3.92 11.48
C SER A 227 -4.86 -4.90 10.39
N TYR A 228 -6.00 -4.64 9.75
CA TYR A 228 -6.57 -5.51 8.73
C TYR A 228 -7.15 -4.69 7.59
N ALA A 229 -7.11 -5.21 6.36
CA ALA A 229 -7.77 -4.58 5.23
C ALA A 229 -8.42 -5.63 4.33
N MET A 230 -9.55 -5.28 3.74
CA MET A 230 -10.27 -6.11 2.77
C MET A 230 -10.76 -5.26 1.61
N PHE A 231 -10.60 -5.77 0.39
CA PHE A 231 -10.95 -5.05 -0.82
C PHE A 231 -11.71 -5.94 -1.80
N LEU A 232 -12.61 -5.31 -2.54
CA LEU A 232 -13.35 -5.87 -3.66
C LEU A 232 -13.20 -4.93 -4.86
N GLY A 233 -13.01 -5.48 -6.05
CA GLY A 233 -12.81 -4.70 -7.25
C GLY A 233 -13.25 -5.37 -8.54
N LEU A 234 -13.21 -4.58 -9.61
CA LEU A 234 -13.45 -4.96 -10.99
C LEU A 234 -12.32 -4.44 -11.87
N GLY A 235 -11.93 -5.19 -12.90
CA GLY A 235 -10.76 -4.85 -13.70
C GLY A 235 -10.40 -5.88 -14.74
N SER A 236 -9.16 -5.85 -15.21
CA SER A 236 -8.58 -6.97 -15.97
C SER A 236 -7.55 -7.73 -15.13
N LEU A 237 -7.28 -8.98 -15.49
CA LEU A 237 -6.14 -9.72 -14.93
C LEU A 237 -4.82 -9.06 -15.37
N ASN A 238 -3.77 -9.20 -14.57
CA ASN A 238 -2.45 -8.72 -14.96
C ASN A 238 -1.90 -9.62 -16.07
N ARG A 239 -2.05 -9.19 -17.33
CA ARG A 239 -1.64 -9.93 -18.53
C ARG A 239 -0.92 -8.97 -19.50
N PRO A 240 0.02 -9.45 -20.32
CA PRO A 240 0.75 -8.62 -21.29
C PRO A 240 -0.16 -7.77 -22.21
N GLY A 241 -1.33 -8.28 -22.57
CA GLY A 241 -2.32 -7.60 -23.42
C GLY A 241 -3.35 -6.75 -22.67
N SER A 242 -3.26 -6.62 -21.35
CA SER A 242 -4.26 -5.91 -20.54
C SER A 242 -4.05 -4.41 -20.60
N THR A 243 -5.09 -3.68 -21.01
CA THR A 243 -5.12 -2.22 -21.11
C THR A 243 -6.02 -1.55 -20.06
N ILE A 244 -6.89 -2.33 -19.40
CA ILE A 244 -7.86 -1.81 -18.42
C ILE A 244 -7.32 -1.99 -17.00
N ARG A 245 -6.91 -0.91 -16.34
CA ARG A 245 -6.49 -0.99 -14.95
C ARG A 245 -7.64 -1.46 -14.04
N PRO A 246 -7.34 -2.29 -13.05
CA PRO A 246 -8.32 -2.69 -12.05
C PRO A 246 -8.67 -1.54 -11.12
N TYR A 247 -9.93 -1.42 -10.76
CA TYR A 247 -10.41 -0.52 -9.72
C TYR A 247 -10.96 -1.34 -8.56
N ARG A 248 -10.56 -1.00 -7.34
CA ARG A 248 -11.03 -1.66 -6.13
C ARG A 248 -11.40 -0.64 -5.07
N VAL A 249 -12.39 -1.02 -4.27
CA VAL A 249 -12.81 -0.33 -3.06
C VAL A 249 -12.70 -1.29 -1.89
N GLY A 250 -12.36 -0.77 -0.73
CA GLY A 250 -12.16 -1.60 0.44
C GLY A 250 -12.42 -0.87 1.74
N ILE A 251 -12.39 -1.67 2.79
CA ILE A 251 -12.43 -1.23 4.17
C ILE A 251 -11.12 -1.66 4.80
N SER A 252 -10.44 -0.72 5.43
CA SER A 252 -9.29 -1.01 6.28
C SER A 252 -9.58 -0.59 7.71
N HIS A 253 -9.18 -1.45 8.64
CA HIS A 253 -9.18 -1.17 10.06
C HIS A 253 -7.73 -1.01 10.51
N LEU A 254 -7.38 0.21 10.87
CA LEU A 254 -6.08 0.57 11.41
C LEU A 254 -6.20 0.66 12.93
N ALA A 255 -5.44 -0.16 13.65
CA ALA A 255 -5.53 -0.27 15.11
C ALA A 255 -4.18 0.01 15.79
N GLY A 256 -3.87 1.29 16.00
CA GLY A 256 -2.58 1.73 16.52
C GLY A 256 -1.79 2.48 15.45
N SER A 257 -0.51 2.15 15.28
CA SER A 257 0.26 2.71 14.17
C SER A 257 0.17 1.87 12.92
N ASP A 258 0.28 2.59 11.81
CA ASP A 258 0.35 1.96 10.51
C ASP A 258 1.61 1.07 10.44
N TYR A 259 1.71 0.21 9.43
CA TYR A 259 2.82 -0.74 9.30
C TYR A 259 4.20 -0.10 9.43
N ARG A 260 4.37 1.19 9.08
CA ARG A 260 5.64 1.92 9.18
C ARG A 260 5.76 2.82 10.40
N ASN A 261 4.76 2.85 11.28
CA ASN A 261 4.72 3.55 12.54
C ASN A 261 4.60 5.09 12.48
N GLN A 262 3.97 5.63 11.43
CA GLN A 262 3.66 7.06 11.33
C GLN A 262 2.63 7.56 12.35
N TYR A 263 1.86 6.65 12.98
CA TYR A 263 0.99 6.98 14.11
C TYR A 263 1.53 6.52 15.45
N TYR A 264 2.85 6.51 15.62
CA TYR A 264 3.49 6.15 16.86
C TYR A 264 2.84 6.88 18.06
N GLN A 265 2.54 6.13 19.14
CA GLN A 265 1.76 6.54 20.32
C GLN A 265 0.28 6.92 20.12
N ARG A 266 -0.27 6.93 18.91
CA ARG A 266 -1.71 7.05 18.74
C ARG A 266 -2.37 5.73 19.15
N LYS A 267 -3.12 5.77 20.26
CA LYS A 267 -3.98 4.66 20.72
C LYS A 267 -5.27 4.52 19.91
N GLN A 268 -5.49 5.42 18.96
CA GLN A 268 -6.71 5.48 18.16
C GLN A 268 -6.74 4.30 17.19
N SER A 269 -7.91 3.67 17.09
CA SER A 269 -8.22 2.74 16.01
C SER A 269 -9.27 3.40 15.14
N PHE A 270 -9.10 3.36 13.83
CA PHE A 270 -10.07 3.91 12.89
C PHE A 270 -10.30 2.96 11.74
N THR A 271 -11.51 3.00 11.21
CA THR A 271 -11.89 2.25 10.02
C THR A 271 -12.01 3.25 8.87
N SER A 272 -11.27 3.02 7.80
CA SER A 272 -11.25 3.90 6.64
C SER A 272 -11.81 3.20 5.40
N LEU A 273 -12.42 4.00 4.53
CA LEU A 273 -12.76 3.59 3.18
C LEU A 273 -11.58 3.90 2.26
N GLU A 274 -11.23 2.91 1.45
CA GLU A 274 -10.11 3.01 0.52
C GLU A 274 -10.60 2.82 -0.92
N ALA A 275 -10.05 3.61 -1.84
CA ALA A 275 -10.22 3.41 -3.29
C ALA A 275 -8.84 3.38 -3.95
N SER A 276 -8.64 2.46 -4.89
CA SER A 276 -7.36 2.25 -5.57
C SER A 276 -7.56 1.75 -6.99
N THR A 277 -6.77 2.27 -7.93
CA THR A 277 -6.72 1.83 -9.33
C THR A 277 -5.65 0.77 -9.59
N GLU A 278 -5.22 0.09 -8.53
CA GLU A 278 -4.14 -0.87 -8.58
C GLU A 278 -4.67 -2.23 -8.09
N PHE A 279 -4.20 -3.35 -8.68
CA PHE A 279 -4.42 -4.74 -8.19
C PHE A 279 -3.17 -5.39 -7.58
#